data_AF-A0A2H6H8V7-F1
#
_entry.id   AF-A0A2H6H8V7-F1
#
_cell.length_a   1.000
_cell.length_b   1.000
_cell.length_c   1.000
_cell.angle_alpha   90.00
_cell.angle_beta   90.00
_cell.angle_gamma   90.00
#
_symmetry.space_group_name_H-M   'P 1'
#
loop_
_entity.id
_entity.type
_entity.pdbx_description
1 polymer ?
#
loop_
_entity_poly.entity_id
_entity_poly.type
_entity_poly.pdbx_seq_one_letter_code
_entity_poly.pdbx_strand_id
1 'polypeptide(L)'
;MELDRGTLARVDRKLLAGLGQDETYRMVRLPVSAAKWSTWKRYCESAGISMGRALAAMIDRELVSVFGDLSGDDLPVLAYKAEEELARREAAVARREGELDAAEKRLRSSNEHLYSRERELANRERRAELVLKLAGRPAADRTKVGRNERCPCGSGLKYKQCHGLVGR
;
A
#
# COMPACT_ATOMS: atom_id res chain seq x y z
N MET A 1 -15.06 24.95 16.67
CA MET A 1 -16.01 24.44 17.68
C MET A 1 -15.30 24.43 19.03
N GLU A 2 -15.59 25.44 19.84
CA GLU A 2 -15.20 25.42 21.26
C GLU A 2 -16.16 24.48 21.98
N LEU A 3 -15.60 23.55 22.74
CA LEU A 3 -16.38 22.57 23.49
C LEU A 3 -17.17 23.33 24.57
N ASP A 4 -18.48 23.10 24.64
CA ASP A 4 -19.30 23.70 25.70
C ASP A 4 -18.86 23.13 27.05
N ARG A 5 -18.25 24.01 27.87
CA ARG A 5 -17.75 23.66 29.20
C ARG A 5 -18.87 23.14 30.11
N GLY A 6 -20.12 23.56 29.88
CA GLY A 6 -21.27 23.08 30.63
C GLY A 6 -21.61 21.63 30.35
N THR A 7 -21.55 21.22 29.08
CA THR A 7 -21.78 19.85 28.63
C THR A 7 -20.69 18.91 29.14
N LEU A 8 -19.42 19.29 29.00
CA LEU A 8 -18.29 18.52 29.53
C LEU A 8 -18.37 18.31 31.06
N ALA A 9 -18.66 19.37 31.82
CA ALA A 9 -18.77 19.27 33.29
C ALA A 9 -19.97 18.43 33.76
N ARG A 10 -21.00 18.27 32.92
CA ARG A 10 -22.16 17.40 33.22
C ARG A 10 -21.84 15.95 32.92
N VAL A 11 -21.16 15.72 31.80
CA VAL A 11 -20.68 14.40 31.38
C VAL A 11 -19.65 13.86 32.37
N ASP A 12 -18.65 14.66 32.75
CA ASP A 12 -17.63 14.27 33.74
C ASP A 12 -18.27 13.88 35.08
N ARG A 13 -19.19 14.69 35.61
CA ARG A 13 -19.89 14.36 36.85
C ARG A 13 -20.67 13.05 36.76
N LYS A 14 -21.28 12.75 35.61
CA LYS A 14 -22.09 11.53 35.43
C LYS A 14 -21.23 10.28 35.23
N LEU A 15 -20.15 10.38 34.45
CA LEU A 15 -19.20 9.27 34.24
C LEU A 15 -18.42 8.96 35.52
N LEU A 16 -18.01 10.00 36.25
CA LEU A 16 -17.25 9.85 37.50
C LEU A 16 -18.15 9.49 38.69
N ALA A 17 -19.46 9.74 38.67
CA ALA A 17 -20.36 9.31 39.75
C ALA A 17 -20.44 7.77 39.91
N GLY A 18 -20.19 7.02 38.84
CA GLY A 18 -20.13 5.54 38.87
C GLY A 18 -18.75 4.97 39.20
N LEU A 19 -17.73 5.83 39.30
CA LEU A 19 -16.34 5.46 39.59
C LEU A 19 -16.00 6.03 40.97
N GLY A 20 -15.78 5.18 41.97
CA GLY A 20 -15.56 5.60 43.36
C GLY A 20 -14.59 6.78 43.51
N GLN A 21 -14.83 7.62 44.52
CA GLN A 21 -14.35 9.00 44.66
C GLN A 21 -12.82 9.26 44.68
N ASP A 22 -11.97 8.29 44.36
CA ASP A 22 -10.52 8.40 44.56
C ASP A 22 -9.69 8.78 43.31
N GLU A 23 -10.23 8.76 42.09
CA GLU A 23 -9.46 9.23 40.92
C GLU A 23 -10.30 10.07 39.95
N THR A 24 -9.96 11.36 39.85
CA THR A 24 -10.55 12.30 38.87
C THR A 24 -10.18 11.99 37.42
N TYR A 25 -9.16 11.16 37.18
CA TYR A 25 -8.73 10.75 35.84
C TYR A 25 -8.28 9.29 35.89
N ARG A 26 -8.74 8.48 34.93
CA ARG A 26 -8.28 7.10 34.74
C ARG A 26 -7.63 6.96 33.39
N MET A 27 -6.39 6.46 33.37
CA MET A 27 -5.68 6.20 32.12
C MET A 27 -6.25 4.94 31.45
N VAL A 28 -6.80 5.11 30.24
CA VAL A 28 -7.31 4.00 29.43
C VAL A 28 -6.32 3.72 28.29
N ARG A 29 -5.88 2.47 28.19
CA ARG A 29 -5.00 2.03 27.10
C ARG A 29 -5.84 1.57 25.92
N LEU A 30 -5.79 2.31 24.81
CA LEU A 30 -6.49 1.98 23.58
C LEU A 30 -5.58 1.14 22.66
N PRO A 31 -5.91 -0.14 22.38
CA PRO A 31 -5.14 -0.95 21.45
C PRO A 31 -5.46 -0.54 20.01
N VAL A 32 -4.55 0.21 19.38
CA VAL A 32 -4.65 0.61 17.97
C VAL A 32 -3.46 0.08 17.18
N SER A 33 -3.69 -0.35 15.93
CA SER A 33 -2.60 -0.75 15.04
C SER A 33 -1.73 0.44 14.65
N ALA A 34 -0.47 0.19 14.30
CA ALA A 34 0.46 1.25 13.87
C ALA A 34 -0.04 2.02 12.64
N ALA A 35 -0.76 1.35 11.74
CA ALA A 35 -1.38 1.96 10.56
C ALA A 35 -2.55 2.88 10.94
N LYS A 36 -3.41 2.46 11.87
CA LYS A 36 -4.51 3.28 12.42
C LYS A 36 -3.94 4.52 13.13
N TRP A 37 -2.90 4.35 13.95
CA TRP A 37 -2.22 5.45 14.63
C TRP A 37 -1.57 6.45 13.66
N SER A 38 -0.85 5.96 12.65
CA SER A 38 -0.19 6.82 11.65
C SER A 38 -1.20 7.57 10.78
N THR A 39 -2.35 6.95 10.50
CA THR A 39 -3.43 7.60 9.76
C THR A 39 -4.12 8.66 10.60
N TRP A 40 -4.44 8.34 11.86
CA TRP A 40 -4.98 9.30 12.82
C TRP A 40 -4.09 10.54 13.00
N LYS A 41 -2.78 10.33 13.19
CA LYS A 41 -1.80 11.41 13.31
C LYS A 41 -1.83 12.34 12.09
N ARG A 42 -1.80 11.79 10.87
CA ARG A 42 -1.84 12.57 9.62
C ARG A 42 -3.13 13.39 9.48
N TYR A 43 -4.28 12.84 9.85
CA TYR A 43 -5.55 13.56 9.84
C TYR A 43 -5.57 14.71 10.86
N CYS A 44 -5.02 14.50 12.05
CA CYS A 44 -4.94 15.54 13.07
C CYS A 44 -4.00 16.67 12.63
N GLU A 45 -2.85 16.33 12.04
CA GLU A 45 -1.89 17.29 11.49
C GLU A 45 -2.49 18.13 10.36
N SER A 46 -3.20 17.50 9.40
CA SER A 46 -3.82 18.22 8.30
C SER A 46 -4.98 19.12 8.75
N ALA A 47 -5.70 18.71 9.80
CA ALA A 47 -6.77 19.50 10.41
C ALA A 47 -6.25 20.57 11.39
N GLY A 48 -4.94 20.61 11.69
CA GLY A 48 -4.35 21.57 12.62
C GLY A 48 -4.82 21.42 14.07
N ILE A 49 -5.25 20.21 14.46
CA ILE A 49 -5.75 19.91 15.81
C ILE A 49 -4.88 18.86 16.49
N SER A 50 -4.74 18.93 17.81
CA SER A 50 -4.02 17.90 18.56
C SER A 50 -4.81 16.59 18.56
N MET A 51 -4.10 15.46 18.59
CA MET A 51 -4.71 14.12 18.66
C MET A 51 -5.65 13.97 19.86
N GLY A 52 -5.29 14.55 21.01
CA GLY A 52 -6.13 14.56 22.20
C GLY A 52 -7.42 15.36 22.01
N ARG A 53 -7.36 16.52 21.34
CA ARG A 53 -8.54 17.35 21.05
C ARG A 53 -9.49 16.66 20.07
N ALA A 54 -8.94 16.00 19.05
CA ALA A 54 -9.72 15.24 18.09
C ALA A 54 -10.41 14.04 18.75
N LEU A 55 -9.71 13.34 19.66
CA LEU A 55 -10.28 12.23 20.44
C LEU A 55 -11.40 12.72 21.38
N ALA A 56 -11.17 13.80 22.12
CA ALA A 56 -12.17 14.39 22.99
C ALA A 56 -13.44 14.81 22.23
N ALA A 57 -13.30 15.39 21.03
CA ALA A 57 -14.43 15.77 20.19
C ALA A 57 -15.24 14.55 19.68
N MET A 58 -14.57 13.43 19.37
CA MET A 58 -15.27 12.19 19.00
C MET A 58 -16.01 11.62 20.20
N ILE A 59 -15.37 11.56 21.37
CA ILE A 59 -16.00 11.09 22.61
C ILE A 59 -17.22 11.97 22.94
N ASP A 60 -17.08 13.29 22.90
CA ASP A 60 -18.18 14.24 23.16
C ASP A 60 -19.35 14.04 22.20
N ARG A 61 -19.09 13.88 20.89
CA ARG A 61 -20.12 13.58 19.90
C ARG A 61 -20.86 12.28 20.20
N GLU A 62 -20.13 11.21 20.54
CA GLU A 62 -20.76 9.93 20.88
C GLU A 62 -21.56 10.04 22.19
N LEU A 63 -21.03 10.72 23.21
CA LEU A 63 -21.72 10.92 24.47
C LEU A 63 -22.97 11.79 24.30
N VAL A 64 -22.93 12.84 23.49
CA VAL A 64 -24.12 13.64 23.16
C VAL A 64 -25.11 12.83 22.33
N SER A 65 -24.63 12.00 21.40
CA SER A 65 -25.52 11.10 20.62
C SER A 65 -26.20 10.03 21.48
N VAL A 66 -25.56 9.56 22.54
CA VAL A 66 -26.08 8.51 23.42
C VAL A 66 -26.90 9.09 24.58
N PHE A 67 -26.53 10.26 25.09
CA PHE A 67 -27.08 10.83 26.33
C PHE A 67 -27.76 12.19 26.20
N GLY A 68 -27.80 12.79 24.99
CA GLY A 68 -28.25 14.16 24.76
C GLY A 68 -29.71 14.44 25.09
N ASP A 69 -30.59 13.45 24.95
CA ASP A 69 -32.06 13.64 25.05
C ASP A 69 -32.67 13.12 26.37
N LEU A 70 -31.86 12.82 27.39
CA LEU A 70 -32.32 12.02 28.54
C LEU A 70 -32.59 12.83 29.82
N SER A 71 -33.85 12.79 30.28
CA SER A 71 -34.25 13.06 31.67
C SER A 71 -34.01 11.84 32.57
N GLY A 72 -33.87 12.08 33.87
CA GLY A 72 -33.18 11.19 34.83
C GLY A 72 -33.74 9.79 35.12
N ASP A 73 -34.89 9.38 34.59
CA ASP A 73 -35.58 8.14 35.01
C ASP A 73 -35.35 6.90 34.12
N ASP A 74 -34.71 7.01 32.95
CA ASP A 74 -34.67 5.92 31.94
C ASP A 74 -33.37 5.07 31.91
N LEU A 75 -32.43 5.27 32.85
CA LEU A 75 -31.06 4.74 32.78
C LEU A 75 -30.90 3.21 32.49
N PRO A 76 -31.69 2.29 33.08
CA PRO A 76 -31.47 0.85 32.87
C PRO A 76 -31.89 0.35 31.48
N VAL A 77 -32.96 0.91 30.90
CA VAL A 77 -33.48 0.51 29.58
C VAL A 77 -32.56 1.01 28.45
N LEU A 78 -31.82 2.08 28.72
CA LEU A 78 -30.90 2.71 27.77
C LEU A 78 -29.55 2.01 27.69
N ALA A 79 -29.04 1.45 28.79
CA ALA A 79 -27.81 0.66 28.77
C ALA A 79 -27.92 -0.52 27.81
N TYR A 80 -29.04 -1.26 27.86
CA TYR A 80 -29.30 -2.38 26.96
C TYR A 80 -29.45 -1.95 25.48
N LYS A 81 -30.18 -0.86 25.21
CA LYS A 81 -30.33 -0.33 23.84
C LYS A 81 -29.01 0.24 23.28
N ALA A 82 -28.18 0.84 24.13
CA ALA A 82 -26.87 1.35 23.76
C ALA A 82 -25.89 0.21 23.44
N GLU A 83 -25.93 -0.89 24.19
CA GLU A 83 -25.15 -2.10 23.89
C GLU A 83 -25.56 -2.72 22.55
N GLU A 84 -26.85 -2.81 22.26
CA GLU A 84 -27.34 -3.36 20.98
C GLU A 84 -26.93 -2.49 19.79
N GLU A 85 -27.04 -1.16 19.92
CA GLU A 85 -26.62 -0.21 18.89
C GLU A 85 -25.09 -0.22 18.70
N LEU A 86 -24.32 -0.33 19.78
CA LEU A 86 -22.87 -0.48 19.72
C LEU A 86 -22.48 -1.77 18.99
N ALA A 87 -23.11 -2.90 19.33
CA ALA A 87 -22.87 -4.19 18.67
C ALA A 87 -23.20 -4.14 17.17
N ARG A 88 -24.29 -3.45 16.79
CA ARG A 88 -24.64 -3.23 15.36
C ARG A 88 -23.58 -2.43 14.63
N ARG A 89 -23.05 -1.37 15.26
CA ARG A 89 -21.99 -0.53 14.70
C ARG A 89 -20.67 -1.27 14.59
N GLU A 90 -20.28 -2.00 15.63
CA GLU A 90 -19.08 -2.86 15.61
C GLU A 90 -19.18 -3.90 14.49
N ALA A 91 -20.33 -4.55 14.34
CA ALA A 91 -20.57 -5.47 13.23
C ALA A 91 -20.48 -4.79 11.85
N ALA A 92 -20.96 -3.55 11.72
CA ALA A 92 -20.83 -2.79 10.48
C ALA A 92 -19.37 -2.41 10.17
N VAL A 93 -18.61 -2.01 11.18
CA VAL A 93 -17.17 -1.73 11.05
C VAL A 93 -16.42 -3.01 10.68
N ALA A 94 -16.69 -4.14 11.34
CA ALA A 94 -16.05 -5.42 11.03
C ALA A 94 -16.32 -5.87 9.59
N ARG A 95 -17.55 -5.69 9.08
CA ARG A 95 -17.86 -5.97 7.67
C ARG A 95 -17.03 -5.10 6.73
N ARG A 96 -16.98 -3.79 6.99
CA ARG A 96 -16.23 -2.84 6.16
C ARG A 96 -14.72 -3.12 6.20
N GLU A 97 -14.17 -3.47 7.35
CA GLU A 97 -12.76 -3.89 7.49
C GLU A 97 -12.50 -5.17 6.69
N GLY A 98 -13.39 -6.17 6.75
CA GLY A 98 -13.28 -7.39 5.96
C GLY A 98 -13.33 -7.14 4.43
N GLU A 99 -14.17 -6.20 3.98
CA GLU A 99 -14.23 -5.80 2.57
C GLU A 99 -12.93 -5.14 2.10
N LEU A 100 -12.34 -4.28 2.94
CA LEU A 100 -11.06 -3.62 2.66
C LEU A 100 -9.92 -4.64 2.61
N ASP A 101 -9.86 -5.58 3.55
CA ASP A 101 -8.85 -6.66 3.55
C ASP A 101 -8.98 -7.54 2.29
N ALA A 102 -10.21 -7.86 1.89
CA ALA A 102 -10.45 -8.61 0.66
C ALA A 102 -10.03 -7.81 -0.59
N ALA A 103 -10.28 -6.49 -0.62
CA ALA A 103 -9.82 -5.61 -1.68
C ALA A 103 -8.29 -5.51 -1.73
N GLU A 104 -7.63 -5.40 -0.58
CA GLU A 104 -6.17 -5.36 -0.49
C GLU A 104 -5.55 -6.67 -1.01
N LYS A 105 -6.09 -7.83 -0.62
CA LYS A 105 -5.64 -9.13 -1.13
C LYS A 105 -5.80 -9.24 -2.65
N ARG A 106 -6.91 -8.75 -3.20
CA ARG A 106 -7.13 -8.70 -4.66
C ARG A 106 -6.10 -7.82 -5.35
N LEU A 107 -5.84 -6.62 -4.82
CA LEU A 107 -4.82 -5.71 -5.36
C LEU A 107 -3.42 -6.33 -5.28
N ARG A 108 -3.07 -6.98 -4.15
CA ARG A 108 -1.78 -7.65 -3.97
C ARG A 108 -1.57 -8.76 -5.00
N SER A 109 -2.55 -9.65 -5.17
CA SER A 109 -2.50 -10.71 -6.19
C SER A 109 -2.41 -10.15 -7.60
N SER A 110 -3.21 -9.12 -7.93
CA SER A 110 -3.13 -8.44 -9.22
C SER A 110 -1.74 -7.84 -9.46
N ASN A 111 -1.13 -7.22 -8.45
CA ASN A 111 0.19 -6.63 -8.54
C ASN A 111 1.28 -7.72 -8.72
N GLU A 112 1.19 -8.83 -8.01
CA GLU A 112 2.09 -10.00 -8.21
C GLU A 112 2.01 -10.52 -9.65
N HIS A 113 0.82 -10.60 -10.24
CA HIS A 113 0.65 -10.97 -11.64
C HIS A 113 1.30 -9.95 -12.59
N LEU A 114 1.14 -8.66 -12.34
CA LEU A 114 1.77 -7.60 -13.13
C LEU A 114 3.30 -7.66 -13.04
N TYR A 115 3.86 -7.79 -11.85
CA TYR A 115 5.31 -7.94 -11.65
C TYR A 115 5.86 -9.19 -12.34
N SER A 116 5.13 -10.31 -12.31
CA SER A 116 5.53 -11.52 -13.02
C SER A 116 5.59 -11.30 -14.53
N ARG A 117 4.55 -10.65 -15.09
CA ARG A 117 4.48 -10.30 -16.52
C ARG A 117 5.59 -9.33 -16.93
N GLU A 118 5.86 -8.33 -16.11
CA GLU A 118 6.96 -7.38 -16.32
C GLU A 118 8.32 -8.10 -16.37
N ARG A 119 8.57 -9.03 -15.44
CA ARG A 119 9.79 -9.86 -15.46
C ARG A 119 9.90 -10.71 -16.72
N GLU A 120 8.80 -11.27 -17.21
CA GLU A 120 8.78 -12.03 -18.45
C GLU A 120 9.13 -11.13 -19.66
N LEU A 121 8.51 -9.96 -19.75
CA LEU A 121 8.78 -8.99 -20.81
C LEU A 121 10.23 -8.53 -20.79
N ALA A 122 10.77 -8.17 -19.61
CA ALA A 122 12.17 -7.79 -19.46
C ALA A 122 13.15 -8.92 -19.85
N ASN A 123 12.80 -10.19 -19.58
CA ASN A 123 13.57 -11.35 -20.06
C ASN A 123 13.52 -11.48 -21.59
N ARG A 124 12.36 -11.26 -22.21
CA ARG A 124 12.19 -11.31 -23.67
C ARG A 124 12.97 -10.20 -24.34
N GLU A 125 12.93 -8.99 -23.79
CA GLU A 125 13.69 -7.84 -24.26
C GLU A 125 15.20 -8.11 -24.19
N ARG A 126 15.72 -8.61 -23.05
CA ARG A 126 17.12 -9.02 -22.94
C ARG A 126 17.52 -10.06 -23.98
N ARG A 127 16.66 -11.06 -24.23
CA ARG A 127 16.91 -12.07 -25.27
C ARG A 127 16.94 -11.45 -26.66
N ALA A 128 15.99 -10.57 -26.98
CA ALA A 128 15.94 -9.86 -28.25
C ALA A 128 17.19 -8.99 -28.44
N GLU A 129 17.62 -8.27 -27.41
CA GLU A 129 18.83 -7.45 -27.43
C GLU A 129 20.09 -8.30 -27.67
N LEU A 130 20.19 -9.47 -27.02
CA LEU A 130 21.28 -10.42 -27.27
C LEU A 130 21.28 -10.93 -28.71
N VAL A 131 20.12 -11.26 -29.27
CA VAL A 131 19.99 -11.67 -30.68
C VAL A 131 20.40 -10.55 -31.63
N LEU A 132 19.97 -9.30 -31.38
CA LEU A 132 20.38 -8.14 -32.16
C LEU A 132 21.89 -7.89 -32.08
N LYS A 133 22.50 -8.01 -30.89
CA LYS A 133 23.95 -7.90 -30.71
C LYS A 133 24.72 -9.00 -31.45
N LEU A 134 24.19 -10.23 -31.49
CA LEU A 134 24.79 -11.34 -32.23
C LEU A 134 24.63 -11.18 -33.74
N ALA A 135 23.47 -10.72 -34.21
CA ALA A 135 23.20 -10.45 -35.63
C ALA A 135 23.98 -9.23 -36.16
N GLY A 136 24.27 -8.25 -35.29
CA GLY A 136 25.09 -7.08 -35.59
C GLY A 136 26.60 -7.33 -35.50
N ARG A 137 27.07 -8.53 -35.09
CA ARG A 137 28.48 -8.88 -35.24
C ARG A 137 28.77 -9.01 -36.73
N PRO A 138 29.76 -8.27 -37.27
CA PRO A 138 30.15 -8.47 -38.66
C PRO A 138 30.50 -9.94 -38.84
N ALA A 139 29.96 -10.56 -39.89
CA ALA A 139 30.33 -11.93 -40.25
C ALA A 139 31.85 -12.01 -40.23
N ALA A 140 32.39 -12.84 -39.35
CA ALA A 140 33.83 -12.98 -39.17
C ALA A 140 34.45 -13.09 -40.54
N ASP A 141 35.33 -12.11 -40.81
CA ASP A 141 36.10 -11.88 -42.01
C ASP A 141 36.14 -13.12 -42.91
N ARG A 142 35.40 -13.08 -44.03
CA ARG A 142 35.73 -13.93 -45.17
C ARG A 142 37.16 -13.57 -45.51
N THR A 143 38.11 -14.35 -45.00
CA THR A 143 39.54 -14.07 -45.03
C THR A 143 39.86 -13.52 -46.42
N LYS A 144 40.05 -12.21 -46.52
CA LYS A 144 40.31 -11.58 -47.82
C LYS A 144 41.70 -12.03 -48.23
N VAL A 145 41.77 -13.16 -48.93
CA VAL A 145 43.01 -13.72 -49.44
C VAL A 145 43.61 -12.67 -50.36
N GLY A 146 44.79 -12.16 -50.00
CA GLY A 146 45.46 -11.16 -50.80
C GLY A 146 45.74 -11.69 -52.20
N ARG A 147 45.58 -10.86 -53.24
CA ARG A 147 45.75 -11.28 -54.65
C ARG A 147 47.13 -11.95 -54.92
N ASN A 148 48.15 -11.64 -54.12
CA ASN A 148 49.49 -12.24 -54.21
C ASN A 148 49.78 -13.37 -53.19
N GLU A 149 48.88 -13.66 -52.25
CA GLU A 149 49.06 -14.73 -51.27
C GLU A 149 48.85 -16.11 -51.90
N ARG A 150 49.29 -17.18 -51.22
CA ARG A 150 49.05 -18.56 -51.70
C ARG A 150 47.56 -18.84 -51.74
N CYS A 151 47.12 -19.48 -52.81
CA CYS A 151 45.73 -19.82 -53.02
C CYS A 151 45.28 -20.88 -52.00
N PRO A 152 44.13 -20.69 -51.31
CA PRO A 152 43.67 -21.60 -50.27
C PRO A 152 43.24 -22.99 -50.79
N CYS A 153 43.19 -23.20 -52.11
CA CYS A 153 42.88 -24.50 -52.72
C CYS A 153 44.05 -25.51 -52.68
N GLY A 154 45.19 -25.15 -52.07
CA GLY A 154 46.34 -26.05 -51.94
C GLY A 154 47.20 -26.22 -53.21
N SER A 155 46.97 -25.44 -54.27
CA SER A 155 47.73 -25.56 -55.54
C SER A 155 49.18 -25.07 -55.47
N GLY A 156 49.57 -24.41 -54.37
CA GLY A 156 50.88 -23.78 -54.21
C GLY A 156 51.08 -22.47 -54.98
N LEU A 157 50.15 -22.09 -55.86
CA LEU A 157 50.20 -20.87 -56.69
C LEU A 157 49.68 -19.63 -55.94
N LYS A 158 50.06 -18.43 -56.39
CA LYS A 158 49.48 -17.15 -55.89
C LYS A 158 48.01 -17.04 -56.30
N TYR A 159 47.16 -16.45 -55.47
CA TYR A 159 45.70 -16.35 -55.70
C TYR A 159 45.37 -15.80 -57.09
N LYS A 160 46.04 -14.73 -57.55
CA LYS A 160 45.87 -14.15 -58.90
C LYS A 160 46.17 -15.08 -60.08
N GLN A 161 46.96 -16.13 -59.86
CA GLN A 161 47.36 -17.11 -60.87
C GLN A 161 46.56 -18.40 -60.75
N CYS A 162 45.55 -18.45 -59.87
CA CYS A 162 44.72 -19.61 -59.64
C CYS A 162 43.25 -19.15 -59.62
N HIS A 163 42.58 -19.19 -58.47
CA HIS A 163 41.15 -18.83 -58.37
C HIS A 163 40.87 -17.32 -58.49
N GLY A 164 41.89 -16.47 -58.44
CA GLY A 164 41.81 -15.03 -58.70
C GLY A 164 42.12 -14.64 -60.15
N LEU A 165 42.18 -15.62 -61.07
CA LEU A 165 42.21 -15.38 -62.50
C LEU A 165 40.84 -14.84 -62.93
N VAL A 166 40.75 -13.53 -63.09
CA VAL A 166 39.66 -12.94 -63.86
C VAL A 166 39.99 -13.24 -65.31
N GLY A 167 39.24 -14.17 -65.92
CA GLY A 167 39.41 -14.56 -67.32
C GLY A 167 39.45 -13.34 -68.24
N ARG A 168 40.27 -13.45 -69.29
CA ARG A 168 40.46 -12.46 -70.36
C ARG A 168 39.15 -11.96 -70.97
#